data_AF-X1ERH2-F1
#
_entry.id   AF-X1ERH2-F1
#
_cell.length_a   1.000
_cell.length_b   1.000
_cell.length_c   1.000
_cell.angle_alpha   90.00
_cell.angle_beta   90.00
_cell.angle_gamma   90.00
#
_symmetry.space_group_name_H-M   'P 1'
#
loop_
_entity.id
_entity.type
_entity.pdbx_description
1 polymer ?
#
loop_
_entity_poly.entity_id
_entity_poly.type
_entity_poly.pdbx_seq_one_letter_code
_entity_poly.pdbx_strand_id
1 'polypeptide(L)'
;IDIDIYQTVKRRFRLPSNKMEYVAQYLGLAGKVKHPGMPLWIGCMNGDPDSWDIMKKYNIQDVILLEGIYRIVLPWIPNHPNHALYEDVAMPVCTKCGSENLVKRGYAHTRVQSYQRFKCKDCGGWSAGRKTVITKEKRENILRGL
;
A
#
# COMPACT_ATOMS: atom_id res chain seq x y z
N ILE A 1 3.38 1.90 -13.32
CA ILE A 1 2.91 2.57 -12.10
C ILE A 1 3.87 2.16 -11.01
N ASP A 2 4.58 3.10 -10.42
CA ASP A 2 5.61 2.80 -9.43
C ASP A 2 5.05 3.01 -8.03
N ILE A 3 5.31 2.04 -7.15
CA ILE A 3 4.81 2.05 -5.77
C ILE A 3 6.00 2.18 -4.83
N ASP A 4 6.06 3.31 -4.12
CA ASP A 4 7.05 3.55 -3.09
C ASP A 4 6.45 3.30 -1.69
N ILE A 5 6.86 2.19 -1.08
CA ILE A 5 6.45 1.77 0.26
C ILE A 5 7.00 2.72 1.32
N TYR A 6 8.23 3.22 1.16
CA TYR A 6 8.85 4.14 2.10
C TYR A 6 8.06 5.46 2.17
N GLN A 7 7.67 6.03 1.03
CA GLN A 7 6.83 7.23 0.98
C GLN A 7 5.46 6.99 1.60
N THR A 8 4.87 5.82 1.35
CA THR A 8 3.59 5.44 1.96
C THR A 8 3.72 5.40 3.48
N VAL A 9 4.73 4.72 4.01
CA VAL A 9 4.94 4.58 5.45
C VAL A 9 5.18 5.95 6.10
N LYS A 10 6.12 6.73 5.54
CA LYS A 10 6.50 8.05 6.05
C LYS A 10 5.31 9.01 6.14
N ARG A 11 4.44 9.01 5.13
CA ARG A 11 3.27 9.92 5.07
C ARG A 11 2.11 9.46 5.96
N ARG A 12 2.01 8.17 6.26
CA ARG A 12 0.80 7.57 6.89
C ARG A 12 0.98 7.18 8.36
N PHE A 13 2.16 6.73 8.78
CA PHE A 13 2.35 6.10 10.09
C PHE A 13 3.18 6.91 11.10
N ARG A 14 3.80 8.03 10.69
CA ARG A 14 4.58 8.94 11.57
C ARG A 14 5.50 8.19 12.54
N LEU A 15 6.25 7.22 12.03
CA LEU A 15 7.14 6.38 12.84
C LEU A 15 8.42 7.14 13.26
N PRO A 16 9.00 6.82 14.44
CA PRO A 16 10.30 7.38 14.87
C PRO A 16 11.45 7.11 13.89
N SER A 17 11.40 5.96 13.19
CA SER A 17 12.33 5.63 12.12
C SER A 17 11.58 5.02 10.95
N ASN A 18 12.04 5.33 9.73
CA ASN A 18 11.51 4.74 8.50
C ASN A 18 12.46 3.67 7.93
N LYS A 19 13.46 3.22 8.71
CA LYS A 19 14.30 2.08 8.34
C LYS A 19 13.43 0.83 8.21
N MET A 20 13.66 0.03 7.16
CA MET A 20 12.84 -1.15 6.85
C MET A 20 12.71 -2.10 8.05
N GLU A 21 13.79 -2.36 8.77
CA GLU A 21 13.78 -3.18 9.98
C GLU A 21 12.84 -2.65 11.06
N TYR A 22 12.87 -1.33 11.31
CA TYR A 22 11.98 -0.69 12.29
C TYR A 22 10.51 -0.78 11.84
N VAL A 23 10.25 -0.56 10.56
CA VAL A 23 8.90 -0.66 9.98
C VAL A 23 8.39 -2.10 10.08
N ALA A 24 9.20 -3.08 9.71
CA ALA A 24 8.86 -4.49 9.81
C ALA A 24 8.50 -4.88 11.26
N GLN A 25 9.34 -4.51 12.22
CA GLN A 25 9.10 -4.78 13.63
C GLN A 25 7.82 -4.10 14.13
N TYR A 26 7.59 -2.83 13.76
CA TYR A 26 6.37 -2.10 14.10
C TYR A 26 5.11 -2.79 13.54
N LEU A 27 5.20 -3.36 12.34
CA LEU A 27 4.11 -4.11 11.70
C LEU A 27 3.99 -5.56 12.19
N GLY A 28 4.80 -5.98 13.16
CA GLY A 28 4.77 -7.33 13.73
C GLY A 28 5.38 -8.42 12.82
N LEU A 29 6.13 -8.04 11.79
CA LEU A 29 6.87 -8.99 10.96
C LEU A 29 8.14 -9.44 11.71
N ALA A 30 8.40 -10.74 11.72
CA ALA A 30 9.55 -11.31 12.41
C ALA A 30 10.87 -10.78 11.81
N GLY A 31 11.56 -9.93 12.56
CA GLY A 31 12.82 -9.31 12.14
C GLY A 31 13.98 -9.83 12.97
N LYS A 32 14.69 -10.84 12.47
CA LYS A 32 16.05 -11.14 12.95
C LYS A 32 16.92 -11.70 11.84
N VAL A 33 17.44 -10.79 11.01
CA VAL A 33 18.78 -11.00 10.45
C VAL A 33 19.55 -9.71 10.70
N LYS A 34 20.52 -9.75 11.62
CA LYS A 34 21.40 -8.61 11.85
C LYS A 34 22.16 -8.34 10.56
N HIS A 35 22.07 -7.13 10.03
CA HIS A 35 22.85 -6.77 8.86
C HIS A 35 24.35 -6.84 9.21
N PRO A 36 25.17 -7.60 8.46
CA PRO A 36 26.60 -7.73 8.73
C PRO A 36 27.37 -6.43 8.48
N GLY A 37 26.73 -5.42 7.89
CA GLY A 37 27.27 -4.07 7.74
C GLY A 37 28.43 -4.00 6.76
N MET A 38 29.29 -2.98 6.91
CA MET A 38 30.44 -2.74 6.01
C MET A 38 31.39 -3.92 5.80
N PRO A 39 31.67 -4.80 6.79
CA PRO A 39 32.50 -5.97 6.57
C PRO A 39 32.04 -6.87 5.40
N LEU A 40 30.73 -7.10 5.26
CA LEU A 40 30.19 -7.90 4.15
C LEU A 40 30.47 -7.24 2.79
N TRP A 41 30.33 -5.92 2.73
CA TRP A 41 30.58 -5.16 1.50
C TRP A 41 32.05 -5.23 1.10
N ILE A 42 32.97 -5.09 2.06
CA ILE A 42 34.42 -5.20 1.83
C ILE A 42 34.76 -6.61 1.31
N GLY A 43 34.20 -7.66 1.90
CA GLY A 43 34.39 -9.03 1.42
C GLY A 43 33.91 -9.22 -0.02
N CYS A 44 32.72 -8.73 -0.36
CA CYS A 44 32.20 -8.77 -1.74
C CYS A 44 33.13 -8.02 -2.72
N MET A 45 33.61 -6.84 -2.34
CA MET A 45 34.53 -6.03 -3.17
C MET A 45 35.90 -6.71 -3.38
N ASN A 46 36.33 -7.50 -2.40
CA ASN A 46 37.55 -8.30 -2.49
C ASN A 46 37.35 -9.62 -3.27
N GLY A 47 36.15 -9.88 -3.78
CA GLY A 47 35.84 -11.09 -4.55
C GLY A 47 35.68 -12.36 -3.69
N ASP A 48 35.45 -12.23 -2.38
CA ASP A 48 35.21 -13.35 -1.49
C ASP A 48 33.87 -14.06 -1.80
N PRO A 49 33.89 -15.33 -2.25
CA PRO A 49 32.68 -16.07 -2.59
C PRO A 49 31.70 -16.22 -1.41
N ASP A 50 32.22 -16.41 -0.19
CA ASP A 50 31.38 -16.59 1.00
C ASP A 50 30.60 -15.31 1.32
N SER A 51 31.26 -14.15 1.20
CA SER A 51 30.60 -12.85 1.32
C SER A 51 29.51 -12.63 0.26
N TRP A 52 29.73 -13.09 -0.98
CA TRP A 52 28.70 -13.01 -2.02
C TRP A 52 27.49 -13.91 -1.76
N ASP A 53 27.71 -15.12 -1.27
CA ASP A 53 26.63 -16.05 -0.90
C ASP A 53 25.80 -15.50 0.26
N ILE A 54 26.47 -14.92 1.25
CA ILE A 54 25.82 -14.22 2.35
C ILE A 54 25.00 -13.03 1.83
N MET A 55 25.59 -12.16 0.99
CA MET A 55 24.91 -11.00 0.40
C MET A 55 23.65 -11.41 -0.39
N LYS A 56 23.75 -12.48 -1.18
CA LYS A 56 22.61 -13.03 -1.93
C LYS A 56 21.48 -13.44 -0.98
N LYS A 57 21.80 -14.16 0.09
CA LYS A 57 20.81 -14.59 1.10
C LYS A 57 20.12 -13.39 1.78
N TYR A 58 20.89 -12.36 2.13
CA TYR A 58 20.33 -11.11 2.69
C TYR A 58 19.37 -10.42 1.72
N ASN A 59 19.77 -10.25 0.47
CA ASN A 59 18.93 -9.57 -0.53
C ASN A 59 17.61 -10.34 -0.80
N ILE A 60 17.65 -11.68 -0.83
CA ILE A 60 16.44 -12.50 -0.96
C ILE A 60 15.51 -12.27 0.24
N GLN A 61 16.05 -12.28 1.46
CA GLN A 61 15.27 -12.04 2.67
C GLN A 61 14.65 -10.64 2.69
N ASP A 62 15.38 -9.63 2.23
CA ASP A 62 14.89 -8.25 2.15
C ASP A 62 13.71 -8.11 1.18
N VAL A 63 13.73 -8.82 0.04
CA VAL A 63 12.59 -8.84 -0.89
C VAL A 63 11.36 -9.48 -0.25
N ILE A 64 11.52 -10.61 0.44
CA ILE A 64 10.43 -11.30 1.14
C ILE A 64 9.85 -10.39 2.24
N LEU A 65 10.72 -9.73 3.00
CA LEU A 65 10.30 -8.81 4.04
C LEU A 65 9.54 -7.61 3.47
N LEU A 66 10.04 -7.04 2.36
CA LEU A 66 9.41 -5.95 1.66
C LEU A 66 8.03 -6.33 1.13
N GLU A 67 7.86 -7.55 0.61
CA GLU A 67 6.55 -8.07 0.18
C GLU A 67 5.59 -8.21 1.38
N GLY A 68 6.08 -8.68 2.52
CA GLY A 68 5.29 -8.73 3.76
C GLY A 68 4.82 -7.35 4.20
N ILE A 69 5.72 -6.36 4.21
CA ILE A 69 5.39 -4.96 4.51
C ILE A 69 4.36 -4.46 3.50
N TYR A 70 4.60 -4.67 2.21
CA TYR A 70 3.72 -4.25 1.12
C TYR A 70 2.28 -4.72 1.35
N ARG A 71 2.08 -6.01 1.62
CA ARG A 71 0.75 -6.60 1.85
C ARG A 71 0.04 -5.95 3.03
N ILE A 72 0.76 -5.63 4.10
CA ILE A 72 0.20 -4.95 5.27
C ILE A 72 -0.14 -3.50 4.93
N VAL A 73 0.75 -2.74 4.28
CA VAL A 73 0.53 -1.30 4.03
C VAL A 73 -0.38 -1.01 2.83
N LEU A 74 -0.67 -2.02 2.00
CA LEU A 74 -1.49 -1.95 0.79
C LEU A 74 -2.75 -1.06 0.90
N PRO A 75 -3.56 -1.13 1.98
CA PRO A 75 -4.76 -0.31 2.15
C PRO A 75 -4.50 1.20 2.17
N TRP A 76 -3.30 1.61 2.54
CA TRP A 76 -2.89 3.00 2.73
C TRP A 76 -2.16 3.59 1.53
N ILE A 77 -1.89 2.78 0.50
CA ILE A 77 -1.24 3.19 -0.76
C ILE A 77 -2.26 3.97 -1.61
N PRO A 78 -2.09 5.29 -1.81
CA PRO A 78 -3.12 6.10 -2.47
C PRO A 78 -3.30 5.73 -3.95
N ASN A 79 -2.20 5.53 -4.69
CA ASN A 79 -2.18 5.39 -6.15
C ASN A 79 -1.89 3.96 -6.64
N HIS A 80 -2.38 2.95 -5.92
CA HIS A 80 -2.30 1.57 -6.37
C HIS A 80 -3.13 1.37 -7.66
N PRO A 81 -2.65 0.58 -8.64
CA PRO A 81 -3.40 0.21 -9.84
C PRO A 81 -4.80 -0.32 -9.49
N ASN A 82 -5.82 0.14 -10.22
CA ASN A 82 -7.18 -0.30 -9.97
C ASN A 82 -7.44 -1.65 -10.66
N HIS A 83 -7.59 -2.72 -9.88
CA HIS A 83 -7.89 -4.08 -10.38
C HIS A 83 -9.08 -4.11 -11.35
N ALA A 84 -10.14 -3.35 -11.07
CA ALA A 84 -11.34 -3.30 -11.92
C ALA A 84 -11.10 -2.73 -13.33
N LEU A 85 -9.92 -2.18 -13.63
CA LEU A 85 -9.55 -1.71 -14.98
C LEU A 85 -8.84 -2.76 -15.83
N TYR A 86 -8.30 -3.80 -15.20
CA TYR A 86 -7.43 -4.79 -15.86
C TYR A 86 -8.01 -6.21 -15.82
N GLU A 87 -9.06 -6.41 -15.03
CA GLU A 87 -9.76 -7.68 -14.87
C GLU A 87 -11.21 -7.51 -15.37
N ASP A 88 -11.72 -8.51 -16.07
CA ASP A 88 -13.13 -8.57 -16.50
C ASP A 88 -14.01 -8.88 -15.28
N VAL A 89 -14.43 -7.82 -14.58
CA VAL A 89 -15.22 -7.92 -13.35
C VAL A 89 -16.69 -7.61 -13.61
N ALA A 90 -17.57 -8.53 -13.19
CA ALA A 90 -19.03 -8.32 -13.26
C ALA A 90 -19.57 -7.44 -12.11
N MET A 91 -18.77 -7.25 -11.05
CA MET A 91 -19.15 -6.52 -9.86
C MET A 91 -18.00 -5.63 -9.32
N PRO A 92 -18.29 -4.66 -8.43
CA PRO A 92 -17.25 -3.82 -7.86
C PRO A 92 -16.25 -4.63 -7.04
N VAL A 93 -14.96 -4.51 -7.38
CA VAL A 93 -13.84 -5.08 -6.63
C VAL A 93 -13.02 -4.01 -5.92
N CYS A 94 -12.25 -4.43 -4.91
CA CYS A 94 -11.31 -3.57 -4.22
C CYS A 94 -10.24 -3.09 -5.20
N THR A 95 -10.07 -1.78 -5.30
CA THR A 95 -9.05 -1.17 -6.17
C THR A 95 -7.61 -1.49 -5.74
N LYS A 96 -7.40 -2.10 -4.55
CA LYS A 96 -6.07 -2.39 -4.00
C LYS A 96 -5.70 -3.87 -4.08
N CYS A 97 -6.65 -4.78 -3.90
CA CYS A 97 -6.36 -6.21 -3.80
C CYS A 97 -7.25 -7.10 -4.67
N GLY A 98 -8.15 -6.52 -5.47
CA GLY A 98 -9.07 -7.28 -6.33
C GLY A 98 -10.22 -7.98 -5.59
N SER A 99 -10.25 -7.98 -4.26
CA SER A 99 -11.32 -8.63 -3.50
C SER A 99 -12.72 -8.05 -3.77
N GLU A 100 -13.71 -8.93 -3.93
CA GLU A 100 -15.13 -8.61 -4.01
C GLU A 100 -15.79 -8.36 -2.64
N ASN A 101 -15.07 -8.65 -1.54
CA ASN A 101 -15.58 -8.55 -0.16
C ASN A 101 -15.64 -7.10 0.32
N LEU A 102 -16.52 -6.32 -0.32
CA LEU A 102 -16.72 -4.90 -0.09
C LEU A 102 -17.99 -4.64 0.72
N VAL A 103 -17.88 -3.75 1.70
CA VAL A 103 -19.04 -3.21 2.42
C VAL A 103 -19.24 -1.74 2.10
N LYS A 104 -20.45 -1.38 1.68
CA LYS A 104 -20.88 0.02 1.54
C LYS A 104 -20.89 0.67 2.92
N ARG A 105 -20.05 1.68 3.14
CA ARG A 105 -19.92 2.35 4.45
C ARG A 105 -19.74 3.85 4.31
N GLY A 106 -20.83 4.57 4.51
CA GLY A 106 -20.89 6.04 4.45
C GLY A 106 -20.62 6.59 3.06
N TYR A 107 -20.30 7.88 3.00
CA TYR A 107 -20.12 8.61 1.75
C TYR A 107 -18.81 9.40 1.74
N ALA A 108 -18.22 9.54 0.56
CA ALA A 108 -17.08 10.42 0.29
C ALA A 108 -17.63 11.68 -0.35
N HIS A 109 -17.35 12.84 0.26
CA HIS A 109 -17.81 14.12 -0.24
C HIS A 109 -16.63 14.84 -0.89
N THR A 110 -16.87 15.37 -2.08
CA THR A 110 -16.07 16.46 -2.63
C THR A 110 -16.81 17.77 -2.37
N ARG A 111 -16.26 18.90 -2.82
CA ARG A 111 -16.91 20.22 -2.68
C ARG A 111 -18.35 20.26 -3.21
N VAL A 112 -18.66 19.47 -4.24
CA VAL A 112 -19.96 19.53 -4.95
C VAL A 112 -20.62 18.16 -5.21
N GLN A 113 -19.97 17.06 -4.85
CA GLN A 113 -20.46 15.71 -5.14
C GLN A 113 -20.36 14.80 -3.91
N SER A 114 -21.16 13.74 -3.89
CA SER A 114 -21.12 12.70 -2.87
C SER A 114 -21.09 11.35 -3.55
N TYR A 115 -20.22 10.45 -3.10
CA TYR A 115 -19.99 9.14 -3.68
C TYR A 115 -20.12 8.06 -2.62
N GLN A 116 -20.72 6.92 -2.98
CA GLN A 116 -20.77 5.76 -2.08
C GLN A 116 -19.35 5.30 -1.75
N ARG A 117 -19.02 5.16 -0.47
CA ARG A 117 -17.74 4.57 -0.03
C ARG A 117 -17.87 3.07 0.15
N PHE A 118 -16.78 2.37 -0.15
CA PHE A 118 -16.63 0.94 0.05
C PHE A 118 -15.41 0.68 0.94
N LYS A 119 -15.59 -0.20 1.93
CA LYS A 119 -14.53 -0.73 2.78
C LYS A 119 -14.32 -2.18 2.40
N CYS A 120 -13.11 -2.52 1.97
CA CYS A 120 -12.70 -3.91 1.78
C CYS A 120 -12.55 -4.59 3.14
N LYS A 121 -13.07 -5.80 3.29
CA LYS A 121 -12.89 -6.62 4.49
C LYS A 121 -11.59 -7.42 4.48
N ASP A 122 -11.05 -7.73 3.31
CA ASP A 122 -9.84 -8.54 3.21
C ASP A 122 -8.58 -7.72 3.45
N CYS A 123 -8.29 -6.71 2.62
CA CYS A 123 -7.14 -5.85 2.88
C CYS A 123 -7.44 -4.70 3.85
N GLY A 124 -8.70 -4.25 3.96
CA GLY A 124 -9.01 -3.03 4.72
C GLY A 124 -8.88 -1.74 3.89
N GLY A 125 -8.65 -1.83 2.58
CA GLY A 125 -8.62 -0.67 1.69
C GLY A 125 -9.96 0.09 1.65
N TRP A 126 -9.88 1.40 1.42
CA TRP A 126 -11.04 2.24 1.15
C TRP A 126 -11.07 2.64 -0.33
N SER A 127 -12.26 2.58 -0.92
CA SER A 127 -12.52 3.10 -2.27
C SER A 127 -13.84 3.88 -2.29
N ALA A 128 -14.04 4.70 -3.31
CA ALA A 128 -15.28 5.42 -3.56
C ALA A 128 -15.80 5.07 -4.96
N GLY A 129 -17.11 4.98 -5.09
CA GLY A 129 -17.76 4.76 -6.38
C GLY A 129 -17.50 5.90 -7.35
N ARG A 130 -17.46 5.61 -8.64
CA ARG A 130 -17.28 6.62 -9.70
C ARG A 130 -18.54 7.47 -9.93
N LYS A 131 -19.73 6.88 -9.72
CA LYS A 131 -21.01 7.57 -9.88
C LYS A 131 -21.40 8.25 -8.57
N THR A 132 -21.81 9.52 -8.68
CA THR A 132 -22.35 10.29 -7.57
C THR A 132 -23.70 9.72 -7.12
N VAL A 133 -23.96 9.75 -5.81
CA VAL A 133 -25.25 9.37 -5.22
C VAL A 133 -26.22 10.55 -5.12
N ILE A 134 -25.77 11.77 -5.47
CA ILE A 134 -26.62 12.96 -5.45
C ILE A 134 -27.57 12.92 -6.65
N THR A 135 -28.86 13.12 -6.41
CA THR A 135 -29.89 13.26 -7.45
C THR A 135 -29.67 14.51 -8.29
N LYS A 136 -30.27 14.56 -9.50
CA LYS A 136 -30.14 15.72 -10.39
C LYS A 136 -30.67 17.00 -9.73
N GLU A 137 -31.87 16.94 -9.16
CA GLU A 137 -32.52 18.06 -8.45
C GLU A 137 -31.64 18.61 -7.31
N LYS A 138 -31.03 17.74 -6.51
CA LYS A 138 -30.16 18.17 -5.42
C LYS A 138 -28.88 18.83 -5.96
N ARG A 139 -28.36 18.41 -7.11
CA ARG A 139 -27.17 19.02 -7.74
C ARG A 139 -27.45 20.44 -8.22
N GLU A 140 -28.64 20.73 -8.72
CA GLU A 140 -29.03 22.07 -9.17
C GLU A 140 -29.00 23.09 -8.02
N ASN A 141 -29.18 22.62 -6.78
CA ASN A 141 -29.13 23.43 -5.57
C ASN A 141 -27.72 23.52 -4.93
N ILE A 142 -26.70 22.84 -5.49
CA ILE A 142 -25.33 22.85 -4.95
C ILE A 142 -24.52 23.94 -5.64
N LEU A 143 -24.11 24.93 -4.85
CA LEU A 143 -23.22 26.01 -5.29
C LEU A 143 -21.76 25.67 -4.96
N ARG A 144 -20.81 26.26 -5.71
CA ARG A 144 -19.37 26.18 -5.43
C ARG A 144 -18.83 27.58 -5.12
N GLY A 145 -17.98 27.68 -4.10
CA GLY A 145 -17.20 28.90 -3.87
C GLY A 145 -16.19 29.12 -5.00
N LEU A 146 -15.96 30.38 -5.35
CA LEU A 146 -14.93 30.82 -6.30
C LEU A 146 -13.53 30.70 -5.69
#